data_AF-A0A9E2ETY1-F1
#
_entry.id   AF-A0A9E2ETY1-F1
#
_cell.length_a   1.000
_cell.length_b   1.000
_cell.length_c   1.000
_cell.angle_alpha   90.00
_cell.angle_beta   90.00
_cell.angle_gamma   90.00
#
_symmetry.space_group_name_H-M   'P 1'
#
loop_
_entity.id
_entity.type
_entity.pdbx_description
1 polymer ?
#
loop_
_entity_poly.entity_id
_entity_poly.type
_entity_poly.pdbx_seq_one_letter_code
_entity_poly.pdbx_strand_id
1 'polypeptide(L)'
;MALGPVVFGQTCPNLTAPLNGSTNVPVDTSISWNFVEGVTGYIVSIGTTSGGTDIINQTQVGSATTFTPPLGLPDNTQIYVTITLFFFDQPNITCTSESFRTEDVTTVPVCTNLNNPINGATNVNGSTNLAWNYAAGATSYDLRIGTSSGSADIFDQNVGNVLSYNPAGDFSAGTQIFVTVIPINDNGPATACPEESFTTGAMATLPSCTTMVSPANGAINVPLTPYWNGPMYLMLRDIGLPLVTRPLHQKL
;
A
#
# COMPACT_ATOMS: atom_id res chain seq x y z
N MET A 1 35.59 -43.68 1.03
CA MET A 1 35.96 -42.27 0.85
C MET A 1 34.88 -41.46 1.55
N ALA A 2 35.13 -41.08 2.81
CA ALA A 2 34.16 -40.33 3.60
C ALA A 2 34.17 -38.88 3.10
N LEU A 3 33.05 -38.42 2.54
CA LEU A 3 32.83 -37.00 2.30
C LEU A 3 32.67 -36.36 3.68
N GLY A 4 33.70 -35.66 4.14
CA GLY A 4 33.59 -34.81 5.33
C GLY A 4 32.52 -33.75 5.10
N PRO A 5 31.82 -33.29 6.14
CA PRO A 5 30.89 -32.19 5.99
C PRO A 5 31.65 -30.97 5.49
N VAL A 6 31.29 -30.47 4.30
CA VAL A 6 31.79 -29.19 3.82
C VAL A 6 31.14 -28.14 4.71
N VAL A 7 31.89 -27.67 5.70
CA VAL A 7 31.54 -26.47 6.47
C VAL A 7 31.78 -25.29 5.54
N PHE A 8 30.76 -24.88 4.79
CA PHE A 8 30.80 -23.58 4.13
C PHE A 8 30.73 -22.51 5.22
N GLY A 9 31.87 -21.92 5.57
CA GLY A 9 31.88 -20.65 6.30
C GLY A 9 31.28 -19.61 5.37
N GLN A 10 29.97 -19.39 5.48
CA GLN A 10 29.25 -18.49 4.59
C GLN A 10 29.84 -17.08 4.71
N THR A 11 30.26 -16.50 3.58
CA THR A 11 30.89 -15.18 3.57
C THR A 11 29.83 -14.09 3.46
N CYS A 12 30.05 -13.00 4.19
CA CYS A 12 29.19 -11.84 4.13
C CYS A 12 29.33 -11.12 2.78
N PRO A 13 28.21 -10.67 2.17
CA PRO A 13 28.26 -9.94 0.92
C PRO A 13 28.78 -8.52 1.18
N ASN A 14 29.52 -7.97 0.22
CA ASN A 14 29.82 -6.54 0.22
C ASN A 14 28.70 -5.76 -0.48
N LEU A 15 28.51 -4.49 -0.11
CA LEU A 15 27.68 -3.57 -0.89
C LEU A 15 28.27 -3.35 -2.28
N THR A 16 27.41 -3.37 -3.30
CA THR A 16 27.75 -3.05 -4.69
C THR A 16 27.30 -1.65 -5.06
N ALA A 17 26.26 -1.13 -4.41
CA ALA A 17 25.82 0.26 -4.51
C ALA A 17 24.94 0.62 -3.29
N PRO A 18 25.11 1.78 -2.65
CA PRO A 18 26.32 2.60 -2.67
C PRO A 18 27.52 1.80 -2.16
N LEU A 19 28.73 2.08 -2.66
CA LEU A 19 29.94 1.41 -2.18
C LEU A 19 30.28 1.86 -0.76
N ASN A 20 30.92 0.99 0.02
CA ASN A 20 31.42 1.32 1.35
C ASN A 20 32.35 2.56 1.31
N GLY A 21 32.10 3.51 2.21
CA GLY A 21 32.80 4.78 2.30
C GLY A 21 32.41 5.82 1.25
N SER A 22 31.44 5.54 0.37
CA SER A 22 30.98 6.54 -0.61
C SER A 22 30.34 7.75 0.07
N THR A 23 30.42 8.89 -0.62
CA THR A 23 29.89 10.18 -0.16
C THR A 23 29.02 10.80 -1.24
N ASN A 24 28.15 11.74 -0.86
CA ASN A 24 27.24 12.43 -1.78
C ASN A 24 26.33 11.46 -2.52
N VAL A 25 25.81 10.49 -1.78
CA VAL A 25 24.88 9.48 -2.27
C VAL A 25 23.45 10.05 -2.26
N PRO A 26 22.66 9.91 -3.34
CA PRO A 26 21.29 10.38 -3.37
C PRO A 26 20.43 9.83 -2.22
N VAL A 27 19.57 10.67 -1.66
CA VAL A 27 18.68 10.29 -0.53
C VAL A 27 17.63 9.25 -0.91
N ASP A 28 17.33 9.08 -2.19
CA ASP A 28 16.40 8.09 -2.74
C ASP A 28 17.11 6.85 -3.33
N THR A 29 18.41 6.70 -3.06
CA THR A 29 19.18 5.57 -3.58
C THR A 29 18.61 4.22 -3.15
N SER A 30 18.75 3.24 -4.02
CA SER A 30 18.64 1.83 -3.64
C SER A 30 19.97 1.33 -3.10
N ILE A 31 19.91 0.36 -2.19
CA ILE A 31 21.05 -0.35 -1.64
C ILE A 31 21.09 -1.73 -2.27
N SER A 32 22.24 -2.13 -2.79
CA SER A 32 22.48 -3.40 -3.47
C SER A 32 23.75 -4.05 -2.93
N TRP A 33 23.77 -5.38 -2.91
CA TRP A 33 24.87 -6.19 -2.39
C TRP A 33 25.13 -7.42 -3.26
N ASN A 34 26.28 -8.05 -3.03
CA ASN A 34 26.65 -9.27 -3.73
C ASN A 34 25.70 -10.42 -3.39
N PHE A 35 25.35 -11.22 -4.40
CA PHE A 35 24.63 -12.47 -4.17
C PHE A 35 25.50 -13.47 -3.39
N VAL A 36 24.90 -14.17 -2.44
CA VAL A 36 25.51 -15.24 -1.67
C VAL A 36 24.79 -16.55 -1.96
N GLU A 37 25.51 -17.54 -2.48
CA GLU A 37 24.94 -18.85 -2.83
C GLU A 37 24.59 -19.66 -1.57
N GLY A 38 23.42 -20.28 -1.54
CA GLY A 38 23.02 -21.17 -0.45
C GLY A 38 22.33 -20.50 0.75
N VAL A 39 22.07 -19.18 0.70
CA VAL A 39 21.20 -18.50 1.68
C VAL A 39 19.74 -18.57 1.25
N THR A 40 18.83 -18.70 2.21
CA THR A 40 17.38 -18.67 1.92
C THR A 40 16.93 -17.26 1.55
N GLY A 41 17.53 -16.25 2.16
CA GLY A 41 17.26 -14.85 1.85
C GLY A 41 18.07 -13.90 2.70
N TYR A 42 17.69 -12.63 2.65
CA TYR A 42 18.35 -11.55 3.37
C TYR A 42 17.37 -10.81 4.27
N ILE A 43 17.91 -10.30 5.37
CA ILE A 43 17.27 -9.33 6.24
C ILE A 43 18.14 -8.08 6.22
N VAL A 44 17.54 -6.93 5.96
CA VAL A 44 18.20 -5.63 5.85
C VAL A 44 17.89 -4.80 7.09
N SER A 45 18.93 -4.26 7.72
CA SER A 45 18.83 -3.25 8.77
C SER A 45 19.61 -2.01 8.36
N ILE A 46 19.04 -0.83 8.59
CA ILE A 46 19.65 0.46 8.25
C ILE A 46 19.50 1.38 9.44
N GLY A 47 20.59 2.09 9.77
CA GLY A 47 20.58 3.09 10.82
C GLY A 47 21.66 4.15 10.67
N THR A 48 21.62 5.12 11.58
CA THR A 48 22.58 6.24 11.64
C THR A 48 23.81 5.94 12.50
N THR A 49 23.86 4.75 13.10
CA THR A 49 25.00 4.23 13.86
C THR A 49 25.34 2.81 13.41
N SER A 50 26.57 2.36 13.66
CA SER A 50 26.99 1.00 13.31
C SER A 50 26.09 -0.04 13.98
N GLY A 51 25.48 -0.93 13.19
CA GLY A 51 24.50 -1.91 13.66
C GLY A 51 23.12 -1.34 14.03
N GLY A 52 22.88 -0.03 13.81
CA GLY A 52 21.61 0.63 14.10
C GLY A 52 20.46 0.17 13.20
N THR A 53 19.24 0.42 13.69
CA THR A 53 17.96 0.03 13.05
C THR A 53 16.92 1.15 13.04
N ASP A 54 17.35 2.39 13.32
CA ASP A 54 16.49 3.57 13.47
C ASP A 54 15.81 4.00 12.16
N ILE A 55 16.33 3.57 10.99
CA ILE A 55 15.73 3.84 9.68
C ILE A 55 14.96 2.62 9.18
N ILE A 56 15.62 1.45 9.13
CA ILE A 56 15.00 0.17 8.77
C ILE A 56 15.36 -0.87 9.81
N ASN A 57 14.34 -1.49 10.39
CA ASN A 57 14.50 -2.48 11.45
C ASN A 57 14.23 -3.90 10.92
N GLN A 58 15.31 -4.63 10.62
CA GLN A 58 15.27 -6.06 10.32
C GLN A 58 14.22 -6.46 9.27
N THR A 59 14.16 -5.73 8.15
CA THR A 59 13.20 -6.01 7.08
C THR A 59 13.66 -7.21 6.25
N GLN A 60 12.84 -8.25 6.17
CA GLN A 60 13.12 -9.42 5.33
C GLN A 60 12.80 -9.09 3.87
N VAL A 61 13.75 -9.34 2.97
CA VAL A 61 13.64 -9.02 1.53
C VAL A 61 13.69 -10.25 0.63
N GLY A 62 13.61 -11.46 1.22
CA GLY A 62 13.71 -12.71 0.48
C GLY A 62 15.07 -12.85 -0.20
N SER A 63 15.09 -13.36 -1.45
CA SER A 63 16.31 -13.53 -2.23
C SER A 63 16.77 -12.27 -2.98
N ALA A 64 16.08 -11.14 -2.80
CA ALA A 64 16.47 -9.89 -3.44
C ALA A 64 17.89 -9.46 -2.99
N THR A 65 18.66 -8.94 -3.93
CA THR A 65 20.00 -8.36 -3.68
C THR A 65 19.99 -6.85 -3.79
N THR A 66 18.80 -6.25 -3.71
CA THR A 66 18.57 -4.82 -3.72
C THR A 66 17.40 -4.47 -2.80
N PHE A 67 17.46 -3.30 -2.19
CA PHE A 67 16.43 -2.76 -1.31
C PHE A 67 16.40 -1.24 -1.42
N THR A 68 15.22 -0.68 -1.66
CA THR A 68 14.98 0.77 -1.68
C THR A 68 14.23 1.15 -0.40
N PRO A 69 14.80 1.98 0.49
CA PRO A 69 14.09 2.49 1.65
C PRO A 69 12.81 3.23 1.22
N PRO A 70 11.61 2.86 1.73
CA PRO A 70 10.36 3.41 1.23
C PRO A 70 10.21 4.91 1.51
N LEU A 71 10.86 5.43 2.56
CA LEU A 71 10.85 6.85 2.94
C LEU A 71 12.18 7.55 2.61
N GLY A 72 12.97 6.98 1.70
CA GLY A 72 14.32 7.44 1.42
C GLY A 72 15.25 7.34 2.63
N LEU A 73 16.33 8.11 2.59
CA LEU A 73 17.35 8.21 3.63
C LEU A 73 17.46 9.67 4.11
N PRO A 74 17.84 9.92 5.37
CA PRO A 74 18.14 11.26 5.86
C PRO A 74 19.27 11.90 5.05
N ASP A 75 19.21 13.22 4.84
CA ASP A 75 20.23 13.96 4.12
C ASP A 75 21.48 14.21 4.99
N ASN A 76 22.62 14.43 4.34
CA ASN A 76 23.92 14.72 4.95
C ASN A 76 24.31 13.81 6.14
N THR A 77 23.87 12.55 6.08
CA THR A 77 23.91 11.62 7.20
C THR A 77 24.78 10.42 6.87
N GLN A 78 25.56 9.96 7.84
CA GLN A 78 26.27 8.70 7.74
C GLN A 78 25.29 7.55 7.96
N ILE A 79 25.04 6.78 6.90
CA ILE A 79 24.15 5.63 6.89
C ILE A 79 24.98 4.36 7.06
N TYR A 80 24.52 3.46 7.92
CA TYR A 80 25.08 2.13 8.14
C TYR A 80 24.06 1.09 7.69
N VAL A 81 24.51 0.16 6.84
CA VAL A 81 23.70 -0.94 6.34
C VAL A 81 24.25 -2.24 6.92
N THR A 82 23.38 -3.04 7.49
CA THR A 82 23.71 -4.39 7.99
C THR A 82 22.88 -5.40 7.22
N ILE A 83 23.56 -6.28 6.47
CA ILE A 83 22.93 -7.43 5.82
C ILE A 83 23.00 -8.63 6.77
N THR A 84 21.88 -9.30 6.97
CA THR A 84 21.81 -10.54 7.73
C THR A 84 21.38 -11.67 6.81
N LEU A 85 22.16 -12.74 6.75
CA LEU A 85 21.85 -13.93 5.97
C LEU A 85 20.82 -14.75 6.73
N PHE A 86 19.68 -14.98 6.09
CA PHE A 86 18.57 -15.74 6.65
C PHE A 86 18.60 -17.19 6.19
N PHE A 87 18.32 -18.10 7.13
CA PHE A 87 18.19 -19.54 6.90
C PHE A 87 16.95 -20.06 7.63
N PHE A 88 16.25 -21.05 7.07
CA PHE A 88 15.10 -21.68 7.74
C PHE A 88 15.50 -22.60 8.90
N ASP A 89 16.55 -23.39 8.69
CA ASP A 89 16.94 -24.49 9.60
C ASP A 89 18.27 -24.23 10.32
N GLN A 90 18.81 -23.02 10.19
CA GLN A 90 20.07 -22.62 10.80
C GLN A 90 19.96 -21.21 11.40
N PRO A 91 20.81 -20.87 12.40
CA PRO A 91 20.89 -19.51 12.89
C PRO A 91 21.26 -18.53 11.77
N ASN A 92 20.67 -17.34 11.82
CA ASN A 92 21.05 -16.26 10.92
C ASN A 92 22.50 -15.81 11.16
N ILE A 93 23.15 -15.35 10.09
CA ILE A 93 24.49 -14.76 10.17
C ILE A 93 24.36 -13.25 9.95
N THR A 94 24.61 -12.47 11.00
CA THR A 94 24.63 -11.00 10.92
C THR A 94 26.01 -10.55 10.46
N CYS A 95 26.06 -9.82 9.35
CA CYS A 95 27.32 -9.30 8.81
C CYS A 95 27.76 -8.01 9.50
N THR A 96 29.03 -7.67 9.33
CA THR A 96 29.54 -6.36 9.72
C THR A 96 28.87 -5.28 8.88
N SER A 97 28.53 -4.14 9.50
CA SER A 97 27.93 -3.03 8.78
C SER A 97 28.92 -2.38 7.81
N GLU A 98 28.45 -2.06 6.61
CA GLU A 98 29.11 -1.13 5.70
C GLU A 98 28.40 0.22 5.77
N SER A 99 29.07 1.30 5.36
CA SER A 99 28.52 2.64 5.52
C SER A 99 28.79 3.55 4.33
N PHE A 100 27.93 4.54 4.14
CA PHE A 100 28.09 5.61 3.16
C PHE A 100 27.46 6.90 3.69
N ARG A 101 27.76 8.04 3.07
CA ARG A 101 27.20 9.34 3.44
C ARG A 101 26.28 9.87 2.35
N THR A 102 25.05 10.23 2.72
CA THR A 102 24.08 10.86 1.81
C THR A 102 24.49 12.28 1.44
N GLU A 103 23.96 12.76 0.31
CA GLU A 103 24.09 14.15 -0.12
C GLU A 103 23.36 15.12 0.82
N ASP A 104 23.76 16.39 0.78
CA ASP A 104 23.11 17.50 1.49
C ASP A 104 21.97 18.03 0.60
N VAL A 105 20.73 17.95 1.06
CA VAL A 105 19.57 18.39 0.27
C VAL A 105 19.37 19.88 0.48
N THR A 106 19.59 20.66 -0.57
CA THR A 106 19.56 22.14 -0.51
C THR A 106 18.34 22.77 -1.20
N THR A 107 17.38 21.94 -1.62
CA THR A 107 16.17 22.36 -2.31
C THR A 107 14.92 21.76 -1.67
N VAL A 108 13.78 22.42 -1.86
CA VAL A 108 12.48 21.84 -1.53
C VAL A 108 12.24 20.56 -2.35
N PRO A 109 11.43 19.60 -1.85
CA PRO A 109 11.15 18.39 -2.60
C PRO A 109 10.33 18.70 -3.86
N VAL A 110 10.37 17.78 -4.83
CA VAL A 110 9.43 17.78 -5.95
C VAL A 110 8.06 17.23 -5.50
N CYS A 111 6.99 17.71 -6.11
CA CYS A 111 5.65 17.22 -5.80
C CYS A 111 5.50 15.73 -6.11
N THR A 112 4.64 15.06 -5.34
CA THR A 112 4.30 13.66 -5.53
C THR A 112 2.91 13.51 -6.15
N ASN A 113 2.56 12.27 -6.50
CA ASN A 113 1.25 11.89 -7.01
C ASN A 113 0.67 10.74 -6.19
N LEU A 114 -0.65 10.68 -6.12
CA LEU A 114 -1.39 9.55 -5.60
C LEU A 114 -1.10 8.29 -6.41
N ASN A 115 -0.89 7.19 -5.71
CA ASN A 115 -0.88 5.84 -6.29
C ASN A 115 -2.14 5.05 -5.89
N ASN A 116 -2.88 5.51 -4.88
CA ASN A 116 -4.18 4.96 -4.53
C ASN A 116 -5.06 6.01 -3.82
N PRO A 117 -6.31 6.24 -4.31
CA PRO A 117 -6.75 6.00 -5.67
C PRO A 117 -5.90 6.79 -6.67
N ILE A 118 -5.66 6.24 -7.86
CA ILE A 118 -4.98 7.00 -8.92
C ILE A 118 -5.82 8.19 -9.38
N ASN A 119 -5.18 9.24 -9.87
CA ASN A 119 -5.87 10.41 -10.42
C ASN A 119 -6.88 10.03 -11.52
N GLY A 120 -8.09 10.53 -11.41
CA GLY A 120 -9.22 10.25 -12.31
C GLY A 120 -9.92 8.91 -12.07
N ALA A 121 -9.57 8.16 -11.01
CA ALA A 121 -10.25 6.91 -10.68
C ALA A 121 -11.76 7.14 -10.44
N THR A 122 -12.60 6.19 -10.87
CA THR A 122 -14.06 6.24 -10.68
C THR A 122 -14.54 4.97 -9.99
N ASN A 123 -15.76 5.01 -9.44
CA ASN A 123 -16.34 3.91 -8.66
C ASN A 123 -15.45 3.43 -7.51
N VAL A 124 -14.72 4.37 -6.90
CA VAL A 124 -13.84 4.09 -5.76
C VAL A 124 -14.69 3.81 -4.52
N ASN A 125 -14.27 2.85 -3.69
CA ASN A 125 -14.95 2.59 -2.43
C ASN A 125 -14.87 3.84 -1.51
N GLY A 126 -15.98 4.25 -0.92
CA GLY A 126 -16.03 5.38 0.02
C GLY A 126 -15.10 5.19 1.22
N SER A 127 -14.81 3.95 1.63
CA SER A 127 -13.87 3.63 2.71
C SER A 127 -12.42 3.45 2.24
N THR A 128 -12.03 4.00 1.09
CA THR A 128 -10.66 3.85 0.57
C THR A 128 -9.65 4.61 1.41
N ASN A 129 -8.45 4.02 1.56
CA ASN A 129 -7.27 4.74 2.00
C ASN A 129 -6.72 5.60 0.86
N LEU A 130 -6.03 6.68 1.22
CA LEU A 130 -5.18 7.43 0.31
C LEU A 130 -3.74 6.95 0.47
N ALA A 131 -3.01 6.89 -0.64
CA ALA A 131 -1.58 6.62 -0.67
C ALA A 131 -0.93 7.35 -1.85
N TRP A 132 0.30 7.79 -1.64
CA TRP A 132 1.09 8.55 -2.60
C TRP A 132 2.51 8.00 -2.66
N ASN A 133 3.23 8.39 -3.72
CA ASN A 133 4.62 8.00 -3.88
C ASN A 133 5.52 8.82 -2.95
N TYR A 134 6.68 8.27 -2.57
CA TYR A 134 7.68 9.06 -1.87
C TYR A 134 8.23 10.17 -2.77
N ALA A 135 8.34 11.38 -2.22
CA ALA A 135 9.06 12.49 -2.85
C ALA A 135 10.48 12.56 -2.29
N ALA A 136 11.49 12.47 -3.16
CA ALA A 136 12.89 12.49 -2.75
C ALA A 136 13.21 13.72 -1.89
N GLY A 137 13.79 13.48 -0.71
CA GLY A 137 14.17 14.52 0.25
C GLY A 137 13.02 15.05 1.10
N ALA A 138 11.80 14.53 0.97
CA ALA A 138 10.69 14.90 1.85
C ALA A 138 10.83 14.23 3.23
N THR A 139 10.59 15.01 4.29
CA THR A 139 10.57 14.59 5.69
C THR A 139 9.17 14.62 6.29
N SER A 140 8.20 15.26 5.64
CA SER A 140 6.78 15.18 5.97
C SER A 140 5.90 15.54 4.78
N TYR A 141 4.58 15.40 4.93
CA TYR A 141 3.60 15.77 3.91
C TYR A 141 2.45 16.56 4.55
N ASP A 142 2.07 17.68 3.93
CA ASP A 142 0.76 18.31 4.16
C ASP A 142 -0.25 17.67 3.21
N LEU A 143 -1.36 17.21 3.78
CA LEU A 143 -2.44 16.55 3.03
C LEU A 143 -3.69 17.41 3.10
N ARG A 144 -4.22 17.75 1.93
CA ARG A 144 -5.44 18.55 1.77
C ARG A 144 -6.47 17.73 0.99
N ILE A 145 -7.66 17.58 1.55
CA ILE A 145 -8.76 16.78 0.98
C ILE A 145 -10.05 17.60 1.00
N GLY A 146 -10.74 17.67 -0.13
CA GLY A 146 -12.01 18.39 -0.24
C GLY A 146 -13.00 17.76 -1.22
N THR A 147 -14.23 18.27 -1.18
CA THR A 147 -15.34 17.85 -2.07
C THR A 147 -15.49 18.74 -3.30
N SER A 148 -14.63 19.76 -3.45
CA SER A 148 -14.59 20.69 -4.57
C SER A 148 -13.14 21.11 -4.83
N SER A 149 -12.82 21.47 -6.07
CA SER A 149 -11.47 21.92 -6.44
C SER A 149 -11.03 23.13 -5.61
N GLY A 150 -9.82 23.06 -5.06
CA GLY A 150 -9.23 24.05 -4.15
C GLY A 150 -9.77 24.03 -2.71
N SER A 151 -10.76 23.19 -2.41
CA SER A 151 -11.32 23.03 -1.08
C SER A 151 -10.48 22.08 -0.23
N ALA A 152 -10.55 22.24 1.09
CA ALA A 152 -9.97 21.32 2.07
C ALA A 152 -10.97 21.07 3.22
N ASP A 153 -12.25 20.93 2.88
CA ASP A 153 -13.37 20.76 3.82
C ASP A 153 -13.41 19.41 4.53
N ILE A 154 -12.66 18.41 4.04
CA ILE A 154 -12.57 17.09 4.66
C ILE A 154 -11.34 17.00 5.58
N PHE A 155 -10.17 17.46 5.12
CA PHE A 155 -8.92 17.37 5.87
C PHE A 155 -7.89 18.39 5.36
N ASP A 156 -7.13 19.02 6.28
CA ASP A 156 -6.05 19.96 5.95
C ASP A 156 -5.03 20.00 7.10
N GLN A 157 -4.09 19.05 7.11
CA GLN A 157 -3.06 18.97 8.16
C GLN A 157 -1.76 18.31 7.64
N ASN A 158 -0.67 18.55 8.37
CA ASN A 158 0.56 17.77 8.24
C ASN A 158 0.37 16.36 8.80
N VAL A 159 0.70 15.34 8.02
CA VAL A 159 0.55 13.91 8.40
C VAL A 159 1.89 13.26 8.77
N GLY A 160 2.98 14.03 8.83
CA GLY A 160 4.32 13.52 9.12
C GLY A 160 4.93 12.73 7.96
N ASN A 161 5.97 11.95 8.25
CA ASN A 161 6.69 11.15 7.25
C ASN A 161 5.98 9.82 6.95
N VAL A 162 4.82 9.90 6.29
CA VAL A 162 4.01 8.74 5.90
C VAL A 162 3.70 8.79 4.40
N LEU A 163 3.35 7.64 3.83
CA LEU A 163 2.94 7.50 2.43
C LEU A 163 1.48 7.05 2.26
N SER A 164 0.74 7.00 3.36
CA SER A 164 -0.66 6.65 3.36
C SER A 164 -1.41 7.37 4.47
N TYR A 165 -2.70 7.57 4.20
CA TYR A 165 -3.64 8.16 5.12
C TYR A 165 -4.94 7.38 5.06
N ASN A 166 -5.43 6.97 6.24
CA ASN A 166 -6.75 6.38 6.39
C ASN A 166 -7.71 7.46 6.94
N PRO A 167 -8.69 7.93 6.13
CA PRO A 167 -9.68 8.88 6.58
C PRO A 167 -10.46 8.38 7.81
N ALA A 168 -10.82 9.30 8.71
CA ALA A 168 -11.57 8.95 9.93
C ALA A 168 -13.00 8.47 9.66
N GLY A 169 -13.54 8.75 8.47
CA GLY A 169 -14.85 8.29 8.02
C GLY A 169 -14.90 8.15 6.50
N ASP A 170 -15.91 7.46 6.02
CA ASP A 170 -16.08 7.20 4.60
C ASP A 170 -16.35 8.49 3.80
N PHE A 171 -15.76 8.57 2.62
CA PHE A 171 -16.10 9.59 1.65
C PHE A 171 -17.56 9.42 1.20
N SER A 172 -18.25 10.55 0.98
CA SER A 172 -19.62 10.56 0.48
C SER A 172 -19.71 9.83 -0.86
N ALA A 173 -20.75 9.01 -1.04
CA ALA A 173 -20.96 8.23 -2.25
C ALA A 173 -21.29 9.12 -3.47
N GLY A 174 -20.89 8.69 -4.67
CA GLY A 174 -21.10 9.41 -5.93
C GLY A 174 -20.46 10.80 -5.97
N THR A 175 -19.45 11.06 -5.14
CA THR A 175 -18.84 12.37 -4.95
C THR A 175 -17.43 12.36 -5.53
N GLN A 176 -17.05 13.45 -6.20
CA GLN A 176 -15.67 13.68 -6.60
C GLN A 176 -14.90 14.27 -5.41
N ILE A 177 -13.82 13.60 -5.04
CA ILE A 177 -12.91 13.99 -3.97
C ILE A 177 -11.65 14.55 -4.61
N PHE A 178 -11.24 15.72 -4.15
CA PHE A 178 -10.02 16.43 -4.58
C PHE A 178 -8.97 16.29 -3.49
N VAL A 179 -7.75 15.98 -3.88
CA VAL A 179 -6.62 15.72 -2.99
C VAL A 179 -5.40 16.48 -3.50
N THR A 180 -4.74 17.21 -2.61
CA THR A 180 -3.41 17.75 -2.86
C THR A 180 -2.46 17.20 -1.80
N VAL A 181 -1.34 16.63 -2.25
CA VAL A 181 -0.25 16.16 -1.38
C VAL A 181 0.94 17.09 -1.58
N ILE A 182 1.38 17.75 -0.50
CA ILE A 182 2.48 18.71 -0.52
C ILE A 182 3.63 18.12 0.30
N PRO A 183 4.69 17.60 -0.33
CA PRO A 183 5.87 17.15 0.39
C PRO A 183 6.66 18.32 0.98
N ILE A 184 7.27 18.13 2.14
CA ILE A 184 7.96 19.18 2.90
C ILE A 184 9.30 18.64 3.40
N ASN A 185 10.32 19.51 3.40
CA ASN A 185 11.56 19.30 4.13
C ASN A 185 12.04 20.58 4.81
N ASP A 186 13.25 20.57 5.37
CA ASP A 186 13.82 21.72 6.10
C ASP A 186 14.09 22.94 5.19
N ASN A 187 14.15 22.75 3.87
CA ASN A 187 14.23 23.84 2.90
C ASN A 187 12.86 24.46 2.59
N GLY A 188 11.76 23.82 3.03
CA GLY A 188 10.38 24.30 2.88
C GLY A 188 9.45 23.31 2.16
N PRO A 189 8.18 23.70 1.98
CA PRO A 189 7.20 22.91 1.25
C PRO A 189 7.42 22.99 -0.26
N ALA A 190 7.12 21.90 -0.96
CA ALA A 190 7.04 21.89 -2.41
C ALA A 190 5.98 22.91 -2.89
N THR A 191 6.27 23.60 -3.99
CA THR A 191 5.37 24.62 -4.55
C THR A 191 4.65 24.12 -5.79
N ALA A 192 3.42 24.59 -6.02
CA ALA A 192 2.63 24.30 -7.22
C ALA A 192 2.36 22.80 -7.45
N CYS A 193 2.09 22.06 -6.38
CA CYS A 193 1.73 20.65 -6.49
C CYS A 193 0.36 20.48 -7.15
N PRO A 194 0.22 19.48 -8.05
CA PRO A 194 -1.02 19.24 -8.75
C PRO A 194 -2.11 18.80 -7.78
N GLU A 195 -3.32 19.29 -8.00
CA GLU A 195 -4.51 18.74 -7.38
C GLU A 195 -4.96 17.52 -8.20
N GLU A 196 -5.10 16.38 -7.53
CA GLU A 196 -5.60 15.14 -8.10
C GLU A 196 -7.03 14.89 -7.62
N SER A 197 -7.79 14.07 -8.33
CA SER A 197 -9.15 13.74 -7.90
C SER A 197 -9.53 12.30 -8.20
N PHE A 198 -10.53 11.79 -7.48
CA PHE A 198 -11.19 10.52 -7.78
C PHE A 198 -12.69 10.63 -7.47
N THR A 199 -13.50 9.72 -8.01
CA THR A 199 -14.96 9.69 -7.80
C THR A 199 -15.36 8.41 -7.08
N THR A 200 -16.03 8.55 -5.94
CA THR A 200 -16.58 7.41 -5.19
C THR A 200 -17.75 6.77 -5.93
N GLY A 201 -17.97 5.48 -5.69
CA GLY A 201 -19.11 4.75 -6.23
C GLY A 201 -20.43 5.33 -5.74
N ALA A 202 -21.47 5.23 -6.57
CA ALA A 202 -22.83 5.60 -6.17
C ALA A 202 -23.28 4.78 -4.95
N MET A 203 -24.18 5.33 -4.14
CA MET A 203 -24.78 4.56 -3.06
C MET A 203 -25.46 3.32 -3.65
N ALA A 204 -25.13 2.16 -3.10
CA ALA A 204 -25.84 0.93 -3.45
C ALA A 204 -27.31 1.11 -3.06
N THR A 205 -28.20 1.13 -4.05
CA THR A 205 -29.63 1.05 -3.78
C THR A 205 -29.94 -0.40 -3.40
N LEU A 206 -30.35 -0.63 -2.15
CA LEU A 206 -30.88 -1.94 -1.77
C LEU A 206 -32.05 -2.27 -2.71
N PRO A 207 -32.06 -3.47 -3.32
CA PRO A 207 -33.20 -3.89 -4.11
C PRO A 207 -34.45 -3.88 -3.24
N SER A 208 -35.59 -3.47 -3.80
CA SER A 208 -36.86 -3.53 -3.09
C SER A 208 -37.10 -4.96 -2.58
N CYS A 209 -37.58 -5.08 -1.35
CA CYS A 209 -37.95 -6.38 -0.79
C CYS A 209 -38.97 -7.06 -1.69
N THR A 210 -38.79 -8.37 -1.90
CA THR A 210 -39.78 -9.19 -2.59
C THR A 210 -41.08 -9.21 -1.78
N THR A 211 -42.20 -8.94 -2.44
CA THR A 211 -43.53 -9.05 -1.82
C THR A 211 -44.28 -10.26 -2.35
N MET A 212 -44.96 -10.99 -1.46
CA MET A 212 -45.85 -12.07 -1.86
C MET A 212 -47.08 -11.45 -2.51
N VAL A 213 -47.25 -11.67 -3.80
CA VAL A 213 -48.41 -11.16 -4.55
C VAL A 213 -49.56 -12.17 -4.47
N SER A 214 -49.23 -13.46 -4.42
CA SER A 214 -50.20 -14.53 -4.21
C SER A 214 -49.55 -15.73 -3.53
N PRO A 215 -50.19 -16.35 -2.54
CA PRO A 215 -51.53 -16.01 -2.05
C PRO A 215 -51.57 -14.76 -1.18
N ALA A 216 -52.73 -14.08 -1.18
CA ALA A 216 -52.97 -12.96 -0.27
C ALA A 216 -52.91 -13.43 1.19
N ASN A 217 -52.49 -12.53 2.09
CA ASN A 217 -52.41 -12.83 3.52
C ASN A 217 -53.77 -13.34 4.04
N GLY A 218 -53.78 -14.55 4.61
CA GLY A 218 -54.98 -15.20 5.13
C GLY A 218 -55.78 -16.04 4.12
N ALA A 219 -55.30 -16.23 2.89
CA ALA A 219 -55.96 -17.10 1.93
C ALA A 219 -55.82 -18.59 2.31
N ILE A 220 -56.92 -19.32 2.18
CA ILE A 220 -57.01 -20.78 2.32
C ILE A 220 -57.20 -21.41 0.94
N ASN A 221 -56.84 -22.69 0.77
CA ASN A 221 -56.88 -23.41 -0.52
C ASN A 221 -56.08 -22.73 -1.65
N VAL A 222 -54.83 -22.41 -1.36
CA VAL A 222 -53.95 -21.64 -2.24
C VAL A 222 -53.10 -22.55 -3.14
N PRO A 223 -52.71 -22.09 -4.35
CA PRO A 223 -51.81 -22.85 -5.23
C PRO A 223 -50.46 -23.13 -4.56
N LEU A 224 -49.87 -24.31 -4.83
CA LEU A 224 -48.52 -24.67 -4.38
C LEU A 224 -47.40 -23.89 -5.11
N THR A 225 -47.78 -22.98 -6.01
CA THR A 225 -46.88 -22.12 -6.78
C THR A 225 -47.17 -20.66 -6.45
N PRO A 226 -46.66 -20.15 -5.31
CA PRO A 226 -46.84 -18.76 -4.93
C PRO A 226 -46.18 -17.83 -5.96
N TYR A 227 -46.84 -16.70 -6.22
CA TYR A 227 -46.33 -15.66 -7.10
C TYR A 227 -45.80 -14.49 -6.27
N TRP A 228 -44.62 -14.03 -6.63
CA TRP A 228 -43.88 -13.00 -5.92
C TRP A 228 -43.48 -11.92 -6.92
N ASN A 229 -43.58 -10.64 -6.55
CA ASN A 229 -42.92 -9.57 -7.29
C ASN A 229 -41.63 -9.21 -6.54
N GLY A 230 -40.50 -9.18 -7.25
CA GLY A 230 -39.20 -8.83 -6.70
C GLY A 230 -38.05 -9.32 -7.58
N PRO A 231 -36.84 -8.75 -7.43
CA PRO A 231 -35.67 -9.19 -8.17
C PRO A 231 -35.38 -10.66 -7.83
N MET A 232 -35.32 -11.49 -8.86
CA MET A 232 -35.24 -12.95 -8.80
C MET A 232 -33.83 -13.43 -8.40
N TYR A 233 -33.31 -12.98 -7.25
CA TYR A 233 -32.01 -13.41 -6.75
C TYR A 233 -31.93 -13.36 -5.22
N LEU A 234 -32.81 -14.13 -4.56
CA LEU A 234 -32.60 -14.83 -3.28
C LEU A 234 -33.98 -15.29 -2.82
N MET A 235 -34.48 -16.38 -3.38
CA MET A 235 -35.59 -17.08 -2.73
C MET A 235 -35.38 -18.57 -2.87
N LEU A 236 -35.69 -19.28 -1.78
CA LEU A 236 -35.69 -20.73 -1.59
C LEU A 236 -34.45 -21.30 -0.89
N ARG A 237 -34.18 -20.84 0.35
CA ARG A 237 -33.59 -21.71 1.38
C ARG A 237 -34.49 -21.98 2.59
N ASP A 238 -35.52 -21.16 2.84
CA ASP A 238 -36.29 -21.27 4.08
C ASP A 238 -37.64 -22.02 3.98
N ILE A 239 -38.04 -22.51 2.79
CA ILE A 239 -39.37 -23.15 2.60
C ILE A 239 -39.31 -24.61 2.09
N GLY A 240 -38.13 -25.21 1.98
CA GLY A 240 -38.01 -26.65 1.72
C GLY A 240 -38.68 -27.19 0.43
N LEU A 241 -38.98 -26.35 -0.55
CA LEU A 241 -39.61 -26.76 -1.82
C LEU A 241 -38.55 -26.98 -2.93
N PRO A 242 -38.72 -27.98 -3.80
CA PRO A 242 -37.76 -28.30 -4.85
C PRO A 242 -37.75 -27.22 -5.95
N LEU A 243 -36.55 -26.88 -6.41
CA LEU A 243 -36.28 -25.96 -7.51
C LEU A 243 -36.97 -26.42 -8.80
N VAL A 244 -37.92 -25.63 -9.31
CA VAL A 244 -38.35 -25.73 -10.71
C VAL A 244 -37.78 -24.52 -11.45
N THR A 245 -36.61 -24.72 -12.07
CA THR A 245 -36.06 -23.75 -13.03
C THR A 245 -36.90 -23.78 -14.31
N ARG A 246 -37.59 -22.68 -14.65
CA ARG A 246 -38.08 -22.50 -16.02
C ARG A 246 -36.96 -21.90 -16.88
N PRO A 247 -36.69 -22.44 -18.08
CA PRO A 247 -35.68 -21.87 -18.98
C PRO A 247 -36.18 -20.55 -19.59
N LEU A 248 -35.24 -19.67 -19.92
CA LEU A 248 -35.48 -18.44 -20.66
C LEU A 248 -36.26 -18.74 -21.95
N HIS A 249 -37.42 -18.11 -22.13
CA HIS A 249 -37.99 -17.96 -23.46
C HIS A 249 -37.24 -16.84 -24.19
N GLN A 250 -36.40 -17.24 -25.15
CA GLN A 250 -36.04 -16.41 -26.30
C GLN A 250 -37.33 -15.96 -27.01
N LYS A 251 -37.49 -14.65 -27.20
CA LYS A 251 -38.38 -14.09 -28.22
C LYS A 251 -37.54 -13.65 -29.41
N LEU A 252 -37.83 -14.23 -30.57
CA LEU A 252 -37.82 -13.50 -31.85
C LEU A 252 -39.05 -12.60 -31.89
#